data_AF-A0A523S3R2-F1
#
_entry.id   AF-A0A523S3R2-F1
#
_cell.length_a   1.000
_cell.length_b   1.000
_cell.length_c   1.000
_cell.angle_alpha   90.00
_cell.angle_beta   90.00
_cell.angle_gamma   90.00
#
_symmetry.space_group_name_H-M   'P 1'
#
loop_
_entity.id
_entity.type
_entity.pdbx_description
1 polymer ?
#
loop_
_entity_poly.entity_id
_entity_poly.type
_entity_poly.pdbx_seq_one_letter_code
_entity_poly.pdbx_strand_id
1 'polypeptide(L)'
;MAEEQKTGAAITEEIKGLMYATWLPAITTTLLEEIRRLPPKRRKAILTKMCDTCGELAMAGAVGIQPGMSWDDYLEYLKTTVPPIGPWTIKQNGDVFDLIYEACIVEGGKPLCHCPLLLLGMITEQFPECCSSGSGARLGARMIEAATKKQVVKAEVVD
;
A
#
# COMPACT_ATOMS: atom_id res chain seq x y z
N MET A 1 -17.79 47.75 -9.90
CA MET A 1 -17.82 46.99 -8.64
C MET A 1 -17.26 45.62 -8.94
N ALA A 2 -16.04 45.33 -8.50
CA ALA A 2 -15.45 44.01 -8.66
C ALA A 2 -15.93 43.16 -7.49
N GLU A 3 -16.65 42.08 -7.77
CA GLU A 3 -16.83 41.00 -6.80
C GLU A 3 -15.43 40.48 -6.44
N GLU A 4 -15.00 40.77 -5.22
CA GLU A 4 -13.90 40.03 -4.61
C GLU A 4 -14.32 38.57 -4.54
N GLN A 5 -13.78 37.80 -5.47
CA GLN A 5 -13.76 36.35 -5.43
C GLN A 5 -13.12 35.98 -4.09
N LYS A 6 -13.94 35.58 -3.10
CA LYS A 6 -13.48 35.08 -1.81
C LYS A 6 -12.56 33.90 -2.06
N THR A 7 -11.26 34.16 -2.13
CA THR A 7 -10.23 33.15 -2.06
C THR A 7 -10.47 32.37 -0.78
N GLY A 8 -10.63 31.05 -0.92
CA GLY A 8 -10.97 30.16 0.19
C GLY A 8 -10.10 30.48 1.40
N ALA A 9 -10.73 30.70 2.55
CA ALA A 9 -10.03 30.97 3.80
C ALA A 9 -8.89 29.96 3.97
N ALA A 10 -7.68 30.45 4.26
CA ALA A 10 -6.53 29.57 4.45
C ALA A 10 -6.86 28.51 5.50
N ILE A 11 -6.81 27.24 5.10
CA ILE A 11 -7.11 26.11 5.98
C ILE A 11 -5.97 26.01 7.01
N THR A 12 -6.30 26.13 8.29
CA THR A 12 -5.34 26.03 9.39
C THR A 12 -4.83 24.59 9.54
N GLU A 13 -3.65 24.41 10.13
CA GLU A 13 -3.11 23.06 10.42
C GLU A 13 -4.04 22.26 11.36
N GLU A 14 -4.75 22.93 12.27
CA GLU A 14 -5.77 22.31 13.10
C GLU A 14 -6.92 21.73 12.27
N ILE A 15 -7.44 22.50 11.31
CA ILE A 15 -8.51 22.02 10.42
C ILE A 15 -7.99 20.88 9.53
N LYS A 16 -6.76 20.98 9.01
CA LYS A 16 -6.14 19.86 8.27
C LYS A 16 -6.02 18.61 9.15
N GLY A 17 -5.63 18.76 10.40
CA GLY A 17 -5.56 17.67 11.38
C GLY A 17 -6.91 16.96 11.53
N LEU A 18 -7.99 17.71 11.70
CA LEU A 18 -9.36 17.17 11.77
C LEU A 18 -9.77 16.46 10.47
N MET A 19 -9.39 17.01 9.31
CA MET A 19 -9.65 16.38 8.02
C MET A 19 -9.00 15.00 7.93
N TYR A 20 -7.71 14.89 8.30
CA TYR A 20 -6.97 13.63 8.25
C TYR A 20 -7.41 12.63 9.30
N ALA A 21 -7.65 13.08 10.53
CA ALA A 21 -7.95 12.19 11.65
C ALA A 21 -9.42 11.76 11.72
N THR A 22 -10.35 12.52 11.15
CA THR A 22 -11.79 12.27 11.32
C THR A 22 -12.56 12.24 10.01
N TRP A 23 -12.45 13.28 9.18
CA TRP A 23 -13.34 13.39 8.01
C TRP A 23 -12.96 12.39 6.91
N LEU A 24 -11.68 12.29 6.56
CA LEU A 24 -11.20 11.36 5.53
C LEU A 24 -11.47 9.90 5.91
N PRO A 25 -11.21 9.43 7.14
CA PRO A 25 -11.65 8.11 7.58
C PRO A 25 -13.14 7.90 7.38
N ALA A 26 -14.01 8.78 7.89
CA ALA A 26 -15.46 8.63 7.80
C ALA A 26 -15.98 8.58 6.35
N ILE A 27 -15.46 9.45 5.48
CA ILE A 27 -15.80 9.47 4.05
C ILE A 27 -15.35 8.17 3.38
N THR A 28 -14.14 7.72 3.70
CA THR A 28 -13.55 6.49 3.12
C THR A 28 -14.32 5.25 3.56
N THR A 29 -14.69 5.15 4.85
CA THR A 29 -15.57 4.08 5.36
C THR A 29 -16.88 4.04 4.59
N THR A 30 -17.57 5.18 4.44
CA THR A 30 -18.85 5.27 3.72
C THR A 30 -18.70 4.81 2.26
N LEU A 31 -17.66 5.27 1.56
CA LEU A 31 -17.38 4.86 0.19
C LEU A 31 -17.15 3.34 0.08
N LEU A 32 -16.37 2.76 0.99
CA LEU A 32 -16.05 1.34 0.98
C LEU A 32 -17.26 0.47 1.31
N GLU A 33 -18.16 0.92 2.18
CA GLU A 33 -19.44 0.26 2.44
C GLU A 33 -20.31 0.18 1.17
N GLU A 34 -20.37 1.26 0.40
CA GLU A 34 -21.10 1.24 -0.88
C GLU A 34 -20.40 0.35 -1.93
N ILE A 35 -19.06 0.34 -1.97
CA ILE A 35 -18.31 -0.58 -2.83
C ILE A 35 -18.63 -2.04 -2.50
N ARG A 36 -18.86 -2.39 -1.22
CA ARG A 36 -19.27 -3.75 -0.82
C ARG A 36 -20.58 -4.18 -1.46
N ARG A 37 -21.51 -3.24 -1.67
CA ARG A 37 -22.84 -3.48 -2.25
C ARG A 37 -22.80 -3.68 -3.77
N LEU A 38 -21.69 -3.38 -4.43
CA LEU A 38 -21.55 -3.57 -5.87
C LEU A 38 -21.51 -5.06 -6.26
N PRO A 39 -21.92 -5.40 -7.51
CA PRO A 39 -21.75 -6.75 -8.04
C PRO A 39 -20.28 -7.21 -7.98
N PRO A 40 -20.01 -8.51 -7.71
CA PRO A 40 -18.66 -9.01 -7.45
C PRO A 40 -17.61 -8.61 -8.49
N LYS A 41 -17.95 -8.67 -9.77
CA LYS A 41 -17.03 -8.29 -10.87
C LYS A 41 -16.62 -6.81 -10.80
N ARG A 42 -17.58 -5.91 -10.52
CA ARG A 42 -17.30 -4.46 -10.42
C ARG A 42 -16.56 -4.13 -9.13
N ARG A 43 -16.97 -4.72 -8.01
CA ARG A 43 -16.29 -4.61 -6.72
C ARG A 43 -14.82 -5.01 -6.85
N LYS A 44 -14.55 -6.21 -7.39
CA LYS A 44 -13.18 -6.70 -7.61
C LYS A 44 -12.35 -5.76 -8.49
N ALA A 45 -12.91 -5.24 -9.58
CA ALA A 45 -12.18 -4.34 -10.47
C ALA A 45 -11.76 -3.03 -9.78
N ILE A 46 -12.66 -2.40 -9.01
CA ILE A 46 -12.37 -1.17 -8.27
C ILE A 46 -11.32 -1.43 -7.19
N LEU A 47 -11.53 -2.46 -6.40
CA LEU A 47 -10.63 -2.85 -5.31
C LEU A 47 -9.23 -3.21 -5.82
N THR A 48 -9.13 -3.93 -6.94
CA THR A 48 -7.84 -4.26 -7.58
C THR A 48 -7.13 -2.97 -8.00
N LYS A 49 -7.84 -2.04 -8.65
CA LYS A 49 -7.26 -0.76 -9.08
C LYS A 49 -6.77 0.08 -7.90
N MET A 50 -7.52 0.11 -6.80
CA MET A 50 -7.09 0.77 -5.57
C MET A 50 -5.78 0.16 -5.04
N CYS A 51 -5.69 -1.17 -4.99
CA CYS A 51 -4.46 -1.86 -4.57
C CYS A 51 -3.28 -1.59 -5.50
N ASP A 52 -3.50 -1.55 -6.82
CA ASP A 52 -2.44 -1.29 -7.78
C ASP A 52 -1.89 0.14 -7.63
N THR A 53 -2.78 1.13 -7.43
CA THR A 53 -2.38 2.51 -7.10
C THR A 53 -1.60 2.58 -5.79
N CYS A 54 -2.02 1.86 -4.74
CA CYS A 54 -1.21 1.76 -3.52
C CYS A 54 0.18 1.16 -3.78
N GLY A 55 0.27 0.13 -4.61
CA GLY A 55 1.54 -0.48 -5.00
C GLY A 55 2.44 0.48 -5.80
N GLU A 56 1.87 1.32 -6.68
CA GLU A 56 2.62 2.37 -7.37
C GLU A 56 3.20 3.40 -6.41
N LEU A 57 2.40 3.88 -5.45
CA LEU A 57 2.87 4.82 -4.44
C LEU A 57 3.93 4.19 -3.51
N ALA A 58 3.77 2.92 -3.16
CA ALA A 58 4.77 2.19 -2.38
C ALA A 58 6.11 2.09 -3.14
N MET A 59 6.07 1.75 -4.43
CA MET A 59 7.27 1.74 -5.28
C MET A 59 7.86 3.14 -5.49
N ALA A 60 7.05 4.20 -5.50
CA ALA A 60 7.54 5.55 -5.72
C ALA A 60 8.31 6.13 -4.51
N GLY A 61 8.09 5.62 -3.30
CA GLY A 61 8.72 6.21 -2.12
C GLY A 61 9.03 5.30 -0.93
N ALA A 62 8.23 4.25 -0.70
CA ALA A 62 8.32 3.49 0.55
C ALA A 62 9.22 2.24 0.45
N VAL A 63 9.24 1.58 -0.71
CA VAL A 63 9.97 0.32 -0.91
C VAL A 63 10.64 0.18 -2.28
N GLY A 64 10.54 1.18 -3.16
CA GLY A 64 11.16 1.08 -4.49
C GLY A 64 12.63 1.44 -4.51
N ILE A 65 13.38 0.80 -5.41
CA ILE A 65 14.77 1.15 -5.69
C ILE A 65 14.86 2.58 -6.23
N GLN A 66 15.78 3.37 -5.68
CA GLN A 66 15.94 4.78 -6.06
C GLN A 66 16.91 4.95 -7.23
N PRO A 67 16.80 6.03 -8.02
CA PRO A 67 17.75 6.32 -9.10
C PRO A 67 19.20 6.31 -8.60
N GLY A 68 20.05 5.51 -9.24
CA GLY A 68 21.48 5.40 -8.89
C GLY A 68 21.79 4.46 -7.71
N MET A 69 20.78 3.89 -7.05
CA MET A 69 20.96 2.91 -5.99
C MET A 69 21.44 1.57 -6.56
N SER A 70 22.48 0.98 -5.96
CA SER A 70 22.91 -0.38 -6.31
C SER A 70 21.98 -1.43 -5.70
N TRP A 71 22.12 -2.69 -6.12
CA TRP A 71 21.37 -3.80 -5.51
C TRP A 71 21.70 -3.93 -4.02
N ASP A 72 22.98 -3.85 -3.65
CA ASP A 72 23.41 -3.97 -2.27
C ASP A 72 22.89 -2.80 -1.41
N ASP A 73 22.94 -1.58 -1.93
CA ASP A 73 22.37 -0.41 -1.26
C ASP A 73 20.85 -0.55 -1.09
N TYR A 74 20.17 -1.14 -2.07
CA TYR A 74 18.73 -1.39 -2.01
C TYR A 74 18.38 -2.44 -0.95
N LEU A 75 19.17 -3.51 -0.84
CA LEU A 75 19.01 -4.50 0.22
C LEU A 75 19.21 -3.90 1.61
N GLU A 76 20.21 -3.04 1.79
CA GLU A 76 20.41 -2.33 3.06
C GLU A 76 19.27 -1.34 3.33
N TYR A 77 18.84 -0.56 2.33
CA TYR A 77 17.68 0.33 2.45
C TYR A 77 16.43 -0.40 2.94
N LEU A 78 16.11 -1.54 2.33
CA LEU A 78 14.92 -2.33 2.68
C LEU A 78 14.95 -2.85 4.13
N LYS A 79 16.12 -3.15 4.68
CA LYS A 79 16.27 -3.50 6.11
C LYS A 79 16.01 -2.33 7.05
N THR A 80 16.18 -1.10 6.57
CA THR A 80 15.93 0.12 7.36
C THR A 80 14.50 0.63 7.29
N THR A 81 13.67 0.06 6.40
CA THR A 81 12.25 0.42 6.32
C THR A 81 11.55 0.09 7.65
N VAL A 82 10.70 1.01 8.11
CA VAL A 82 10.06 0.92 9.42
C VAL A 82 8.73 0.17 9.35
N PRO A 83 8.32 -0.51 10.43
CA PRO A 83 6.95 -1.00 10.57
C PRO A 83 5.95 0.15 10.37
N PRO A 84 4.81 -0.09 9.71
CA PRO A 84 4.28 -1.38 9.26
C PRO A 84 4.70 -1.78 7.84
N ILE A 85 5.58 -1.03 7.17
CA ILE A 85 5.89 -1.23 5.75
C ILE A 85 7.05 -2.21 5.58
N GLY A 86 7.93 -2.31 6.58
CA GLY A 86 8.99 -3.32 6.70
C GLY A 86 9.33 -3.54 8.18
N PRO A 87 10.56 -3.97 8.54
CA PRO A 87 11.70 -4.18 7.66
C PRO A 87 11.50 -5.39 6.73
N TRP A 88 12.19 -5.38 5.60
CA TRP A 88 12.20 -6.51 4.65
C TRP A 88 13.52 -7.28 4.75
N THR A 89 13.41 -8.60 4.62
CA THR A 89 14.52 -9.51 4.37
C THR A 89 14.33 -10.12 2.99
N ILE A 90 15.30 -9.93 2.10
CA ILE A 90 15.33 -10.60 0.81
C ILE A 90 16.36 -11.73 0.87
N LYS A 91 15.92 -12.96 0.63
CA LYS A 91 16.82 -14.09 0.38
C LYS A 91 16.85 -14.39 -1.11
N GLN A 92 18.02 -14.62 -1.66
CA GLN A 92 18.20 -14.92 -3.07
C GLN A 92 18.87 -16.29 -3.25
N ASN A 93 18.30 -17.12 -4.12
CA ASN A 93 18.91 -18.34 -4.61
C ASN A 93 18.83 -18.36 -6.13
N GLY A 94 19.92 -17.96 -6.80
CA GLY A 94 19.92 -17.76 -8.25
C GLY A 94 18.94 -16.67 -8.66
N ASP A 95 17.96 -17.02 -9.51
CA ASP A 95 16.90 -16.13 -9.98
C ASP A 95 15.61 -16.24 -9.14
N VAL A 96 15.63 -16.95 -8.00
CA VAL A 96 14.51 -17.03 -7.05
C VAL A 96 14.77 -16.08 -5.88
N PHE A 97 13.76 -15.29 -5.54
CA PHE A 97 13.82 -14.28 -4.48
C PHE A 97 12.67 -14.51 -3.48
N ASP A 98 13.02 -14.72 -2.22
CA ASP A 98 12.07 -14.75 -1.12
C ASP A 98 12.07 -13.39 -0.43
N LEU A 99 10.95 -12.69 -0.49
CA LEU A 99 10.76 -11.41 0.17
C LEU A 99 9.93 -11.63 1.42
N ILE A 100 10.59 -11.51 2.57
CA ILE A 100 10.00 -11.72 3.88
C ILE A 100 9.89 -10.35 4.54
N TYR A 101 8.74 -10.04 5.13
CA TYR A 101 8.55 -8.83 5.91
C TYR A 101 7.84 -9.15 7.20
N GLU A 102 8.05 -8.30 8.21
CA GLU A 102 7.34 -8.42 9.48
C GLU A 102 5.94 -7.82 9.33
N ALA A 103 4.93 -8.68 9.19
CA ALA A 103 3.54 -8.24 9.09
C ALA A 103 3.06 -7.65 10.42
N CYS A 104 2.29 -6.57 10.38
CA CYS A 104 1.53 -6.16 11.55
C CYS A 104 0.52 -7.25 11.92
N ILE A 105 0.52 -7.70 13.16
CA ILE A 105 -0.44 -8.68 13.65
C ILE A 105 -1.50 -7.94 14.48
N VAL A 106 -2.78 -8.08 14.11
CA VAL A 106 -3.87 -7.51 14.92
C VAL A 106 -4.17 -8.36 16.14
N GLU A 107 -4.90 -7.78 17.10
CA GLU A 107 -5.49 -8.54 18.20
C GLU A 107 -6.26 -9.76 17.65
N GLY A 108 -5.88 -10.95 18.11
CA GLY A 108 -6.37 -12.23 17.57
C GLY A 108 -5.40 -12.96 16.64
N GLY A 109 -4.18 -12.45 16.45
CA GLY A 109 -3.08 -13.19 15.81
C GLY A 109 -3.14 -13.23 14.28
N LYS A 110 -4.06 -12.49 13.65
CA LYS A 110 -4.19 -12.47 12.19
C LYS A 110 -3.22 -11.44 11.58
N PRO A 111 -2.48 -11.79 10.52
CA PRO A 111 -1.64 -10.82 9.82
C PRO A 111 -2.52 -9.76 9.15
N LEU A 112 -2.12 -8.50 9.29
CA LEU A 112 -2.72 -7.33 8.67
C LEU A 112 -2.00 -7.03 7.34
N CYS A 113 -2.77 -6.89 6.26
CA CYS A 113 -2.26 -6.34 5.02
C CYS A 113 -1.71 -4.92 5.23
N HIS A 114 -0.62 -4.55 4.55
CA HIS A 114 -0.04 -3.19 4.53
C HIS A 114 -0.91 -2.14 3.84
N CYS A 115 -2.20 -2.41 3.66
CA CYS A 115 -3.12 -1.44 3.10
C CYS A 115 -3.15 -0.21 4.02
N PRO A 116 -2.83 1.00 3.51
CA PRO A 116 -2.89 2.21 4.32
C PRO A 116 -4.26 2.42 4.97
N LEU A 117 -5.32 1.93 4.33
CA LEU A 117 -6.68 2.02 4.88
C LEU A 117 -6.86 1.17 6.14
N LEU A 118 -6.20 0.00 6.23
CA LEU A 118 -6.19 -0.81 7.45
C LEU A 118 -5.25 -0.21 8.50
N LEU A 119 -4.05 0.21 8.08
CA LEU A 119 -3.03 0.75 8.97
C LEU A 119 -3.44 2.07 9.63
N LEU A 120 -4.23 2.89 8.92
CA LEU A 120 -4.79 4.14 9.44
C LEU A 120 -6.13 3.91 10.16
N GLY A 121 -6.57 2.65 10.35
CA GLY A 121 -7.82 2.31 11.02
C GLY A 121 -9.08 2.77 10.28
N MET A 122 -8.98 3.11 8.99
CA MET A 122 -10.11 3.56 8.18
C MET A 122 -11.05 2.40 7.80
N ILE A 123 -10.51 1.18 7.78
CA ILE A 123 -11.27 -0.06 7.72
C ILE A 123 -10.76 -1.05 8.77
N THR A 124 -11.67 -1.85 9.30
CA THR A 124 -11.39 -2.85 10.35
C THR A 124 -11.27 -4.27 9.81
N GLU A 125 -11.69 -4.50 8.56
CA GLU A 125 -11.66 -5.81 7.91
C GLU A 125 -10.95 -5.73 6.56
N GLN A 126 -10.10 -6.72 6.29
CA GLN A 126 -9.50 -6.91 4.98
C GLN A 126 -10.57 -7.26 3.96
N PHE A 127 -10.43 -6.72 2.75
CA PHE A 127 -11.21 -7.17 1.60
C PHE A 127 -10.53 -8.39 1.00
N PRO A 128 -11.12 -9.59 1.09
CA PRO A 128 -10.51 -10.79 0.52
C PRO A 128 -10.20 -10.59 -0.96
N GLU A 129 -11.04 -9.88 -1.72
CA GLU A 129 -10.82 -9.63 -3.14
C GLU A 129 -9.64 -8.69 -3.43
N CYS A 130 -9.22 -7.86 -2.47
CA CYS A 130 -7.98 -7.09 -2.55
C CYS A 130 -6.78 -8.02 -2.33
N CYS A 131 -6.80 -8.80 -1.25
CA CYS A 131 -5.67 -9.59 -0.78
C CYS A 131 -5.46 -10.88 -1.59
N SER A 132 -6.54 -11.59 -1.93
CA SER A 132 -6.55 -12.79 -2.77
C SER A 132 -6.18 -12.49 -4.23
N SER A 133 -6.10 -11.22 -4.61
CA SER A 133 -5.59 -10.83 -5.93
C SER A 133 -4.07 -10.92 -6.02
N GLY A 134 -3.38 -11.23 -4.90
CA GLY A 134 -1.93 -11.34 -4.85
C GLY A 134 -1.25 -9.99 -4.77
N SER A 135 -1.86 -8.97 -4.15
CA SER A 135 -1.30 -7.62 -4.08
C SER A 135 0.10 -7.58 -3.46
N GLY A 136 0.36 -8.37 -2.41
CA GLY A 136 1.70 -8.55 -1.83
C GLY A 136 2.68 -9.18 -2.81
N ALA A 137 2.30 -10.28 -3.47
CA ALA A 137 3.12 -10.93 -4.49
C ALA A 137 3.40 -10.01 -5.70
N ARG A 138 2.41 -9.23 -6.14
CA ARG A 138 2.57 -8.24 -7.23
C ARG A 138 3.53 -7.12 -6.82
N LEU A 139 3.43 -6.61 -5.60
CA LEU A 139 4.39 -5.61 -5.10
C LEU A 139 5.80 -6.19 -5.05
N GLY A 140 5.97 -7.39 -4.49
CA GLY A 140 7.25 -8.08 -4.42
C GLY A 140 7.86 -8.32 -5.81
N ALA A 141 7.05 -8.75 -6.78
CA ALA A 141 7.47 -8.86 -8.17
C ALA A 141 8.03 -7.53 -8.69
N ARG A 142 7.26 -6.44 -8.54
CA ARG A 142 7.68 -5.10 -9.00
C ARG A 142 8.96 -4.60 -8.32
N MET A 143 9.14 -4.89 -7.04
CA MET A 143 10.37 -4.58 -6.30
C MET A 143 11.58 -5.25 -6.97
N ILE A 144 11.47 -6.55 -7.28
CA ILE A 144 12.55 -7.32 -7.92
C ILE A 144 12.75 -6.88 -9.37
N GLU A 145 11.68 -6.65 -10.14
CA GLU A 145 11.78 -6.20 -11.53
C GLU A 145 12.48 -4.85 -11.63
N ALA A 146 12.11 -3.90 -10.77
CA ALA A 146 12.73 -2.58 -10.75
C ALA A 146 14.21 -2.66 -10.38
N ALA A 147 14.56 -3.46 -9.38
CA ALA A 147 15.91 -3.55 -8.86
C ALA A 147 16.87 -4.33 -9.77
N THR A 148 16.39 -5.44 -10.35
CA THR A 148 17.21 -6.33 -11.19
C THR A 148 17.13 -5.98 -12.68
N LYS A 149 16.16 -5.16 -13.09
CA LYS A 149 15.83 -4.86 -14.49
C LYS A 149 15.48 -6.11 -15.31
N LYS A 150 15.05 -7.19 -14.64
CA LYS A 150 14.57 -8.43 -15.25
C LYS A 150 13.08 -8.58 -15.02
N GLN A 151 12.37 -9.19 -15.97
CA GLN A 151 10.95 -9.49 -15.80
C GLN A 151 10.75 -10.66 -14.82
N VAL A 152 9.78 -10.54 -13.92
CA VAL A 152 9.37 -11.62 -13.02
C VAL A 152 8.30 -12.46 -13.71
N VAL A 153 8.58 -13.75 -13.91
CA VAL A 153 7.68 -14.67 -14.61
C VAL A 153 6.58 -15.25 -13.73
N LYS A 154 6.83 -15.32 -12.41
CA LYS A 154 5.89 -15.83 -11.41
C LYS A 154 6.14 -15.14 -10.08
N ALA A 155 5.07 -14.77 -9.41
CA ALA A 155 5.09 -14.33 -8.02
C ALA A 155 3.86 -14.86 -7.29
N GLU A 156 4.07 -15.36 -6.07
CA GLU A 156 3.02 -15.91 -5.23
C GLU A 156 3.32 -15.61 -3.76
N VAL A 157 2.28 -15.63 -2.93
CA VAL A 157 2.45 -15.61 -1.47
C VAL A 157 2.61 -17.06 -1.04
N VAL A 158 3.63 -17.33 -0.21
CA VAL A 158 3.93 -18.65 0.35
C VAL A 158 3.66 -18.59 1.85
N ASP A 159 2.90 -19.56 2.36
CA ASP A 159 2.54 -19.70 3.77
C ASP A 159 3.66 -20.34 4.61
#